data_AF-A0A5P9FFU6-F1
#
_entry.id   AF-A0A5P9FFU6-F1
#
_cell.length_a   1.000
_cell.length_b   1.000
_cell.length_c   1.000
_cell.angle_alpha   90.00
_cell.angle_beta   90.00
_cell.angle_gamma   90.00
#
_symmetry.space_group_name_H-M   'P 1'
#
loop_
_entity.id
_entity.type
_entity.pdbx_description
1 polymer ?
#
loop_
_entity_poly.entity_id
_entity_poly.type
_entity_poly.pdbx_seq_one_letter_code
_entity_poly.pdbx_strand_id
1 'polypeptide(L)'
;MPKTPKKTDAEIRTAILSYREQYSEWPTYKQTRDVLGGPASNDRLARIFPEAKKEVEQSSGSATAPGLEAAIVTVIHAELDVTEEPLLALQDIRRRVIEALDTAERQRLEREVGRRRALQEALRSVGGLLGSVGEQVDAAAVCARGARPAFRPNFPGARSDV
;
A
#
# COMPACT_ATOMS: atom_id res chain seq x y z
N MET A 1 28.78 12.30 37.39
CA MET A 1 27.99 11.22 36.77
C MET A 1 28.40 11.07 35.31
N PRO A 2 28.84 9.89 34.85
CA PRO A 2 29.08 9.66 33.43
C PRO A 2 27.75 9.70 32.69
N LYS A 3 27.64 10.55 31.67
CA LYS A 3 26.49 10.55 30.76
C LYS A 3 26.57 9.26 29.96
N THR A 4 25.55 8.40 30.05
CA THR A 4 25.47 7.19 29.21
C THR A 4 25.61 7.59 27.73
N PRO A 5 26.44 6.88 26.94
CA PRO A 5 26.62 7.21 25.54
C PRO A 5 25.27 7.09 24.82
N LYS A 6 24.76 8.22 24.34
CA LYS A 6 23.49 8.26 23.62
C LYS A 6 23.66 7.52 22.29
N LYS A 7 22.87 6.46 22.10
CA LYS A 7 22.85 5.68 20.86
C LYS A 7 22.69 6.60 19.64
N THR A 8 23.52 6.36 18.64
CA THR A 8 23.55 7.07 17.37
C THR A 8 22.31 6.74 16.56
N ASP A 9 21.96 7.63 15.64
CA ASP A 9 20.80 7.44 14.78
C ASP A 9 20.98 6.24 13.84
N ALA A 10 22.24 5.93 13.46
CA ALA A 10 22.61 4.72 12.73
C ALA A 10 22.38 3.45 13.57
N GLU A 11 22.82 3.39 14.82
CA GLU A 11 22.54 2.24 15.71
C GLU A 11 21.03 2.01 15.88
N ILE A 12 20.27 3.09 16.12
CA ILE A 12 18.80 3.04 16.26
C ILE A 12 18.15 2.49 14.99
N ARG A 13 18.57 2.98 13.82
CA ARG A 13 18.08 2.53 12.51
C ARG A 13 18.41 1.06 12.24
N THR A 14 19.64 0.63 12.51
CA THR A 14 20.05 -0.78 12.38
C THR A 14 19.22 -1.68 13.28
N ALA A 15 19.01 -1.31 14.56
CA ALA A 15 18.18 -2.07 15.48
C ALA A 15 16.72 -2.22 15.01
N ILE A 16 16.13 -1.16 14.42
CA ILE A 16 14.77 -1.20 13.86
C ILE A 16 14.70 -2.15 12.66
N LEU A 17 15.66 -2.06 11.74
CA LEU A 17 15.69 -2.87 10.53
C LEU A 17 15.97 -4.35 10.82
N SER A 18 16.96 -4.67 11.67
CA SER A 18 17.28 -6.05 12.06
C SER A 18 16.12 -6.74 12.78
N TYR A 19 15.37 -6.03 13.64
CA TYR A 19 14.16 -6.59 14.24
C TYR A 19 13.10 -6.90 13.18
N ARG A 20 12.88 -5.98 12.24
CA ARG A 20 11.90 -6.20 11.16
C ARG A 20 12.29 -7.36 10.25
N GLU A 21 13.57 -7.54 9.96
CA GLU A 21 14.07 -8.68 9.20
C GLU A 21 13.84 -10.00 9.95
N GLN A 22 14.11 -10.03 11.26
CA GLN A 22 13.96 -11.23 12.09
C GLN A 22 12.49 -11.63 12.34
N TYR A 23 11.58 -10.67 12.53
CA TYR A 23 10.20 -10.92 12.97
C TYR A 23 9.13 -10.56 11.93
N SER A 24 9.50 -10.01 10.77
CA SER A 24 8.59 -9.45 9.75
C SER A 24 7.67 -8.31 10.22
N GLU A 25 7.80 -7.86 11.47
CA GLU A 25 6.99 -6.84 12.13
C GLU A 25 7.81 -5.60 12.51
N TRP A 26 7.14 -4.46 12.69
CA TRP A 26 7.79 -3.23 13.12
C TRP A 26 7.94 -3.18 14.65
N PRO A 27 9.14 -3.01 15.23
CA PRO A 27 9.34 -3.06 16.67
C PRO A 27 8.68 -1.90 17.41
N THR A 28 8.15 -2.14 18.60
CA THR A 28 7.78 -1.05 19.52
C THR A 28 9.02 -0.28 20.00
N TYR A 29 8.83 0.94 20.50
CA TYR A 29 9.91 1.72 21.13
C TYR A 29 10.51 1.05 22.37
N LYS A 30 9.84 0.05 22.95
CA LYS A 30 10.39 -0.79 24.02
C LYS A 30 11.36 -1.81 23.42
N GLN A 31 10.87 -2.65 22.50
CA GLN A 31 11.68 -3.66 21.79
C GLN A 31 12.92 -3.04 21.12
N THR A 32 12.81 -1.84 20.53
CA THR A 32 13.96 -1.13 19.95
C THR A 32 15.04 -0.82 21.00
N ARG A 33 14.67 -0.45 22.24
CA ARG A 33 15.64 -0.21 23.33
C ARG A 33 16.23 -1.49 23.88
N ASP A 34 15.42 -2.55 23.93
CA ASP A 34 15.85 -3.88 24.36
C ASP A 34 16.93 -4.41 23.40
N VAL A 35 16.73 -4.28 22.08
CA VAL A 35 17.74 -4.60 21.04
C VAL A 35 18.98 -3.70 21.12
N LEU A 36 18.81 -2.40 21.40
CA LEU A 36 19.94 -1.47 21.53
C LEU A 36 20.77 -1.67 22.81
N GLY A 37 20.28 -2.44 23.78
CA GLY A 37 20.92 -2.60 25.09
C GLY A 37 21.04 -1.29 25.87
N GLY A 38 20.14 -0.32 25.67
CA GLY A 38 20.26 0.98 26.33
C GLY A 38 19.21 2.05 25.97
N PRO A 39 19.24 3.19 26.67
CA PRO A 39 18.23 4.24 26.53
C PRO A 39 18.37 5.06 25.25
N ALA A 40 17.45 4.85 24.30
CA ALA A 40 17.21 5.74 23.17
C ALA A 40 16.13 6.81 23.50
N SER A 41 16.33 8.05 23.04
CA SER A 41 15.34 9.14 23.23
C SER A 41 14.06 8.87 22.44
N ASN A 42 12.90 9.16 23.03
CA ASN A 42 11.61 9.07 22.33
C ASN A 42 11.60 9.92 21.06
N ASP A 43 12.18 11.13 21.08
CA ASP A 43 12.17 12.05 19.92
C ASP A 43 13.01 11.52 18.76
N ARG A 44 14.12 10.83 19.06
CA ARG A 44 14.95 10.18 18.04
C ARG A 44 14.25 8.97 17.44
N LEU A 45 13.62 8.14 18.28
CA LEU A 45 12.79 7.03 17.81
C LEU A 45 11.66 7.56 16.91
N ALA A 46 10.93 8.60 17.35
CA ALA A 46 9.84 9.20 16.60
C ALA A 46 10.27 9.81 15.24
N ARG A 47 11.53 10.24 15.09
CA ARG A 47 12.08 10.68 13.80
C ARG A 47 12.54 9.52 12.92
N ILE A 48 13.30 8.57 13.47
CA ILE A 48 13.96 7.52 12.70
C ILE A 48 12.97 6.42 12.29
N PHE A 49 11.93 6.17 13.07
CA PHE A 49 10.96 5.10 12.80
C PHE A 49 10.14 5.34 11.52
N PRO A 50 9.61 6.55 11.25
CA PRO A 50 8.98 6.87 9.97
C PRO A 50 9.96 6.93 8.80
N GLU A 51 11.22 7.32 9.02
CA GLU A 51 12.27 7.32 7.98
C GLU A 51 12.58 5.89 7.53
N ALA A 52 12.88 4.98 8.46
CA ALA A 52 13.12 3.56 8.17
C ALA A 52 11.91 2.88 7.50
N LYS A 53 10.68 3.25 7.90
CA LYS A 53 9.43 2.82 7.22
C LYS A 53 9.37 3.29 5.78
N LYS A 54 9.58 4.58 5.53
CA LYS A 54 9.54 5.16 4.18
C LYS A 54 10.61 4.58 3.28
N GLU A 55 11.82 4.35 3.78
CA GLU A 55 12.90 3.72 3.00
C GLU A 55 12.54 2.29 2.58
N VAL A 56 11.97 1.51 3.50
CA VAL A 56 11.44 0.17 3.20
C VAL A 56 10.28 0.24 2.19
N GLU A 57 9.35 1.19 2.33
CA GLU A 57 8.21 1.35 1.43
C GLU A 57 8.64 1.87 0.04
N GLN A 58 9.66 2.72 -0.03
CA GLN A 58 10.24 3.21 -1.29
C GLN A 58 11.10 2.14 -1.97
N SER A 59 11.85 1.35 -1.18
CA SER A 59 12.49 0.11 -1.63
C SER A 59 11.46 -0.91 -2.12
N SER A 60 10.24 -0.91 -1.57
CA SER A 60 9.11 -1.72 -2.08
C SER A 60 8.48 -1.15 -3.36
N GLY A 61 8.66 0.15 -3.64
CA GLY A 61 8.28 0.81 -4.89
C GLY A 61 9.23 0.47 -6.06
N SER A 62 10.51 0.28 -5.76
CA SER A 62 11.46 -0.44 -6.62
C SER A 62 11.26 -1.94 -6.45
N ALA A 63 10.21 -2.50 -7.07
CA ALA A 63 9.87 -3.91 -6.90
C ALA A 63 11.05 -4.86 -7.15
N THR A 64 11.24 -5.85 -6.25
CA THR A 64 12.40 -6.76 -6.11
C THR A 64 13.65 -6.06 -5.51
N ALA A 65 14.50 -6.71 -4.71
CA ALA A 65 14.97 -8.05 -4.95
C ALA A 65 15.33 -8.97 -3.75
N PRO A 66 15.07 -8.73 -2.45
CA PRO A 66 15.76 -9.47 -1.36
C PRO A 66 15.83 -11.02 -1.49
N GLY A 67 14.77 -11.71 -1.90
CA GLY A 67 14.82 -13.17 -2.19
C GLY A 67 15.55 -13.55 -3.48
N LEU A 68 15.49 -12.71 -4.51
CA LEU A 68 16.25 -12.83 -5.76
C LEU A 68 17.74 -12.48 -5.55
N GLU A 69 18.04 -11.48 -4.72
CA GLU A 69 19.38 -11.05 -4.32
C GLU A 69 20.04 -12.13 -3.45
N ALA A 70 19.32 -12.72 -2.48
CA ALA A 70 19.79 -13.89 -1.75
C ALA A 70 20.04 -15.11 -2.66
N ALA A 71 19.17 -15.35 -3.66
CA ALA A 71 19.36 -16.41 -4.65
C ALA A 71 20.57 -16.15 -5.57
N ILE A 72 20.76 -14.91 -6.02
CA ILE A 72 21.92 -14.48 -6.81
C ILE A 72 23.21 -14.64 -5.99
N VAL A 73 23.21 -14.18 -4.74
CA VAL A 73 24.39 -14.25 -3.84
C VAL A 73 24.75 -15.69 -3.50
N THR A 74 23.78 -16.58 -3.25
CA THR A 74 24.05 -18.00 -2.99
C THR A 74 24.57 -18.73 -4.22
N VAL A 75 24.01 -18.47 -5.41
CA VAL A 75 24.52 -19.06 -6.67
C VAL A 75 25.93 -18.55 -6.98
N ILE A 76 26.21 -17.26 -6.80
CA ILE A 76 27.54 -16.68 -6.99
C ILE A 76 28.57 -17.28 -6.02
N HIS A 77 28.22 -17.46 -4.74
CA HIS A 77 29.14 -18.07 -3.77
C HIS A 77 29.40 -19.56 -4.02
N ALA A 78 28.41 -20.30 -4.54
CA ALA A 78 28.57 -21.73 -4.80
C ALA A 78 29.46 -22.05 -6.02
N GLU A 79 29.51 -21.17 -7.02
CA GLU A 79 30.26 -21.42 -8.27
C GLU A 79 31.62 -20.69 -8.35
N LEU A 80 31.89 -19.69 -7.50
CA LEU A 80 33.21 -19.02 -7.43
C LEU A 80 34.30 -19.86 -6.72
N ASP A 81 33.95 -20.97 -6.07
CA ASP A 81 34.90 -21.89 -5.42
C ASP A 81 35.63 -22.84 -6.40
N VAL A 82 35.31 -22.80 -7.71
CA VAL A 82 35.88 -23.71 -8.73
C VAL A 82 36.64 -22.95 -9.82
N THR A 83 37.84 -23.42 -10.14
CA THR A 83 38.81 -22.77 -11.06
C THR A 83 38.51 -23.00 -12.55
N GLU A 84 38.85 -22.01 -13.38
CA GLU A 84 38.89 -22.05 -14.87
C GLU A 84 37.56 -22.34 -15.64
N GLU A 85 36.47 -22.75 -14.99
CA GLU A 85 35.11 -22.79 -15.60
C GLU A 85 34.24 -21.50 -15.52
N PRO A 86 34.68 -20.32 -15.02
CA PRO A 86 33.76 -19.26 -14.58
C PRO A 86 33.00 -18.58 -15.72
N LEU A 87 33.46 -18.69 -16.98
CA LEU A 87 32.86 -17.92 -18.08
C LEU A 87 31.60 -18.58 -18.67
N LEU A 88 31.49 -19.91 -18.60
CA LEU A 88 30.24 -20.64 -18.91
C LEU A 88 29.26 -20.54 -17.74
N ALA A 89 29.76 -20.70 -16.50
CA ALA A 89 29.02 -20.44 -15.27
C ALA A 89 28.36 -19.05 -15.29
N LEU A 90 29.12 -17.97 -15.57
CA LEU A 90 28.55 -16.62 -15.67
C LEU A 90 27.47 -16.48 -16.75
N GLN A 91 27.58 -17.19 -17.88
CA GLN A 91 26.54 -17.14 -18.93
C GLN A 91 25.26 -17.85 -18.50
N ASP A 92 25.38 -18.96 -17.78
CA ASP A 92 24.26 -19.70 -17.20
C ASP A 92 23.58 -18.94 -16.07
N ILE A 93 24.36 -18.32 -15.17
CA ILE A 93 23.87 -17.37 -14.16
C ILE A 93 23.12 -16.22 -14.83
N ARG A 94 23.72 -15.57 -15.85
CA ARG A 94 23.09 -14.46 -16.57
C ARG A 94 21.75 -14.88 -17.20
N ARG A 95 21.69 -16.07 -17.80
CA ARG A 95 20.46 -16.61 -18.38
C ARG A 95 19.37 -16.83 -17.32
N ARG A 96 19.69 -17.50 -16.22
CA ARG A 96 18.76 -17.74 -15.09
C ARG A 96 18.26 -16.44 -14.45
N VAL A 97 19.13 -15.43 -14.31
CA VAL A 97 18.74 -14.10 -13.80
C VAL A 97 17.77 -13.39 -14.73
N ILE A 98 18.00 -13.43 -16.05
CA ILE A 98 17.07 -12.86 -17.04
C ILE A 98 15.71 -13.58 -16.96
N GLU A 99 15.69 -14.91 -16.95
CA GLU A 99 14.44 -15.70 -16.82
C GLU A 99 13.67 -15.41 -15.53
N ALA A 100 14.38 -15.23 -14.41
CA ALA A 100 13.79 -14.86 -13.11
C ALA A 100 13.21 -13.44 -13.10
N LEU A 101 13.89 -12.47 -13.75
CA LEU A 101 13.39 -11.10 -13.89
C LEU A 101 12.16 -11.05 -14.81
N ASP A 102 12.22 -11.73 -15.96
CA ASP A 102 11.10 -11.84 -16.92
C ASP A 102 9.84 -12.43 -16.26
N THR A 103 10.00 -13.49 -15.47
CA THR A 103 8.88 -14.12 -14.75
C THR A 103 8.35 -13.25 -13.61
N ALA A 104 9.23 -12.57 -12.85
CA ALA A 104 8.82 -11.62 -11.83
C ALA A 104 8.04 -10.42 -12.41
N GLU A 105 8.48 -9.87 -13.54
CA GLU A 105 7.80 -8.76 -14.22
C GLU A 105 6.45 -9.18 -14.79
N ARG A 106 6.35 -10.34 -15.47
CA ARG A 106 5.07 -10.88 -15.95
C ARG A 106 4.06 -11.04 -14.81
N GLN A 107 4.45 -11.67 -13.70
CA GLN A 107 3.57 -11.80 -12.54
C GLN A 107 3.17 -10.44 -11.92
N ARG A 108 4.06 -9.45 -11.92
CA ARG A 108 3.74 -8.09 -11.45
C ARG A 108 2.70 -7.42 -12.35
N LEU A 109 2.85 -7.53 -13.66
CA LEU A 109 1.92 -6.99 -14.65
C LEU A 109 0.54 -7.69 -14.57
N GLU A 110 0.50 -9.01 -14.44
CA GLU A 110 -0.74 -9.78 -14.26
C GLU A 110 -1.50 -9.34 -13.00
N ARG A 111 -0.81 -9.18 -11.86
CA ARG A 111 -1.40 -8.68 -10.60
C ARG A 111 -1.92 -7.24 -10.72
N GLU A 112 -1.26 -6.38 -11.51
CA GLU A 112 -1.72 -5.02 -11.79
C GLU A 112 -2.94 -5.01 -12.72
N VAL A 113 -2.94 -5.80 -13.80
CA VAL A 113 -4.08 -5.96 -14.70
C VAL A 113 -5.29 -6.52 -13.97
N GLY A 114 -5.11 -7.52 -13.10
CA GLY A 114 -6.16 -8.08 -12.25
C GLY A 114 -6.78 -7.02 -11.32
N ARG A 115 -5.94 -6.23 -10.63
CA ARG A 115 -6.41 -5.11 -9.78
C ARG A 115 -7.17 -4.05 -10.58
N ARG A 116 -6.71 -3.70 -11.78
CA ARG A 116 -7.42 -2.73 -12.66
C ARG A 116 -8.77 -3.23 -13.13
N ARG A 117 -8.90 -4.52 -13.49
CA ARG A 117 -10.19 -5.13 -13.85
C ARG A 117 -11.18 -5.11 -12.68
N ALA A 118 -10.75 -5.54 -11.49
CA ALA A 118 -11.58 -5.49 -10.29
C ALA A 118 -12.06 -4.05 -9.95
N LEU A 119 -11.19 -3.06 -10.13
CA LEU A 119 -11.55 -1.65 -9.95
C LEU A 119 -12.54 -1.15 -11.02
N GLN A 120 -12.39 -1.56 -12.28
CA GLN A 120 -13.38 -1.25 -13.33
C GLN A 120 -14.75 -1.88 -13.06
N GLU A 121 -14.79 -3.13 -12.57
CA GLU A 121 -16.03 -3.80 -12.18
C GLU A 121 -16.71 -3.11 -11.00
N ALA A 122 -15.95 -2.69 -9.98
CA ALA A 122 -16.46 -1.92 -8.86
C ALA A 122 -17.03 -0.56 -9.32
N LEU A 123 -16.32 0.17 -10.19
CA LEU A 123 -16.81 1.44 -10.76
C LEU A 123 -18.08 1.24 -11.60
N ARG A 124 -18.17 0.15 -12.38
CA ARG A 124 -19.39 -0.20 -13.13
C ARG A 124 -20.58 -0.49 -12.21
N SER A 125 -20.34 -1.18 -11.09
CA SER A 125 -21.36 -1.45 -10.06
C SER A 125 -21.86 -0.14 -9.41
N VAL A 126 -20.94 0.75 -9.02
CA VAL A 126 -21.29 2.08 -8.48
C VAL A 126 -22.09 2.91 -9.50
N GLY A 127 -21.70 2.89 -10.78
CA GLY A 127 -22.46 3.56 -11.85
C GLY A 127 -23.90 3.04 -11.98
N GLY A 128 -24.10 1.72 -11.88
CA GLY A 128 -25.44 1.11 -11.88
C GLY A 128 -26.28 1.50 -10.67
N LEU A 129 -25.69 1.53 -9.47
CA LEU A 129 -26.36 1.98 -8.25
C LEU A 129 -26.77 3.46 -8.34
N LEU A 130 -25.87 4.33 -8.81
CA LEU A 130 -26.17 5.76 -9.01
C LEU A 130 -27.27 5.98 -10.05
N GLY A 131 -27.30 5.19 -11.13
CA GLY A 131 -28.39 5.20 -12.12
C GLY A 131 -29.75 4.86 -11.49
N SER A 132 -29.82 3.76 -10.72
CA SER A 132 -31.06 3.35 -10.04
C SER A 132 -31.54 4.36 -8.99
N VAL A 133 -30.62 5.00 -8.25
CA VAL A 133 -30.95 6.11 -7.34
C VAL A 133 -31.48 7.32 -8.12
N GLY A 134 -30.92 7.64 -9.28
CA GLY A 134 -31.42 8.68 -10.17
C GLY A 134 -32.87 8.42 -10.61
N GLU A 135 -33.15 7.22 -11.11
CA GLU A 135 -34.51 6.79 -11.51
C GLU A 135 -35.51 6.89 -10.36
N GLN A 136 -35.12 6.51 -9.13
CA GLN A 136 -35.96 6.64 -7.93
C GLN A 136 -36.25 8.10 -7.57
N VAL A 137 -35.24 8.97 -7.66
CA VAL A 137 -35.39 10.42 -7.41
C VAL A 137 -36.29 11.07 -8.46
N ASP A 138 -36.13 10.73 -9.74
CA ASP A 138 -36.96 11.25 -10.82
C ASP A 138 -38.42 10.76 -10.68
N ALA A 139 -38.63 9.48 -10.38
CA ALA A 139 -39.96 8.94 -10.09
C ALA A 139 -40.63 9.65 -8.92
N ALA A 140 -39.90 9.86 -7.81
CA ALA A 140 -40.40 10.60 -6.65
C ALA A 140 -40.73 12.07 -7.01
N ALA A 141 -39.91 12.72 -7.83
CA ALA A 141 -40.13 14.09 -8.28
C ALA A 141 -41.31 14.22 -9.26
N VAL A 142 -41.65 13.17 -10.02
CA VAL A 142 -42.88 13.09 -10.82
C VAL A 142 -44.09 12.90 -9.92
N CYS A 143 -44.05 11.97 -8.97
CA CYS A 143 -45.13 11.76 -7.99
C CYS A 143 -45.45 13.03 -7.19
N ALA A 144 -44.43 13.74 -6.70
CA ALA A 144 -44.60 15.00 -5.98
C ALA A 144 -45.22 16.12 -6.83
N ARG A 145 -45.02 16.11 -8.16
CA ARG A 145 -45.65 17.07 -9.09
C ARG A 145 -47.09 16.69 -9.44
N GLY A 146 -47.37 15.39 -9.59
CA GLY A 146 -48.74 14.88 -9.77
C GLY A 146 -49.63 15.05 -8.52
N ALA A 147 -49.04 15.09 -7.33
CA ALA A 147 -49.73 15.23 -6.05
C ALA A 147 -50.11 16.68 -5.68
N ARG A 148 -49.97 17.67 -6.58
CA ARG A 148 -50.50 19.03 -6.32
C ARG A 148 -52.03 18.99 -6.20
N PRO A 149 -52.63 19.26 -5.02
CA PRO A 149 -54.08 19.37 -4.94
C PRO A 149 -54.52 20.58 -5.75
N ALA A 150 -55.60 20.44 -6.51
CA ALA A 150 -56.23 21.54 -7.23
C ALA A 150 -56.84 22.52 -6.22
N PHE A 151 -56.04 23.47 -5.75
CA PHE A 151 -56.45 24.51 -4.80
C PHE A 151 -57.40 25.48 -5.51
N ARG A 152 -58.70 25.14 -5.55
CA ARG A 152 -59.75 26.09 -5.94
C ARG A 152 -59.84 27.14 -4.83
N PRO A 153 -59.54 28.43 -5.09
CA PRO A 153 -59.80 29.47 -4.10
C PRO A 153 -61.32 29.62 -3.95
N ASN A 154 -61.84 29.18 -2.81
CA ASN A 154 -63.23 29.39 -2.47
C ASN A 154 -63.38 30.84 -1.98
N PHE A 155 -63.86 31.74 -2.84
CA PHE A 155 -64.15 33.13 -2.47
C PHE A 155 -65.52 33.22 -1.79
N PRO A 156 -65.61 33.57 -0.49
CA PRO A 156 -66.88 33.75 0.18
C PRO A 156 -67.31 35.22 0.16
N GLY A 157 -68.57 35.49 -0.16
CA GLY A 157 -69.22 36.75 0.21
C GLY A 157 -69.55 37.74 -0.90
N ALA A 158 -70.27 37.32 -1.94
CA ALA A 158 -71.22 38.22 -2.58
C ALA A 158 -72.50 38.28 -1.72
N ARG A 159 -72.60 39.25 -0.81
CA ARG A 159 -73.89 39.61 -0.19
C ARG A 159 -74.60 40.60 -1.10
N SER A 160 -75.71 40.15 -1.67
CA SER A 160 -76.73 41.01 -2.28
C SER A 160 -77.84 41.15 -1.25
N ASP A 161 -77.97 42.33 -0.66
CA ASP A 161 -79.13 42.71 0.15
C ASP A 161 -79.82 43.90 -0.52
N VAL A 162 -81.16 43.91 -0.45
CA VAL A 162 -82.09 44.92 -1.00
C VAL A 162 -82.43 45.94 0.10
#